data_AF-A0A0L6UMW8-F1
#
_entry.id   AF-A0A0L6UMW8-F1
#
_cell.length_a   1.000
_cell.length_b   1.000
_cell.length_c   1.000
_cell.angle_alpha   90.00
_cell.angle_beta   90.00
_cell.angle_gamma   90.00
#
_symmetry.space_group_name_H-M   'P 1'
#
loop_
_entity.id
_entity.type
_entity.pdbx_description
1 polymer ?
#
loop_
_entity_poly.entity_id
_entity_poly.type
_entity_poly.pdbx_seq_one_letter_code
_entity_poly.pdbx_strand_id
1 'polypeptide(L)'
;MKASGILQQYMGMTNYQRFESNETKDDPRAMWLKLEGHYQSNAIANQAKAYNNFLACKFKGKDINQFITDMTSHISNLNAVGLKIGIPRDFQIHENLFCESILDKIPLSLVHTWEVLIQNCPLTIDRVNNLLENRRPDDSTIKVKTEESAMKVLFVPLKSSQMKCSNGQHNPGVSHLESQCFELYPEQKARVEKRRAKANKTAAADKSDV
;
A
#
# COMPACT_ATOMS: atom_id res chain seq x y z
N MET A 1 21.56 37.02 -28.65
CA MET A 1 22.22 35.79 -28.15
C MET A 1 21.44 34.61 -28.72
N LYS A 2 22.08 33.69 -29.48
CA LYS A 2 21.38 32.52 -30.05
C LYS A 2 21.11 31.51 -28.93
N ALA A 3 19.98 30.82 -28.97
CA ALA A 3 19.58 29.85 -27.94
C ALA A 3 20.63 28.72 -27.73
N SER A 4 21.40 28.34 -28.76
CA SER A 4 22.51 27.39 -28.64
C SER A 4 23.63 27.89 -27.71
N GLY A 5 23.90 29.20 -27.70
CA GLY A 5 24.94 29.79 -26.85
C GLY A 5 24.56 29.80 -25.36
N ILE A 6 23.26 29.93 -25.06
CA ILE A 6 22.74 29.83 -23.69
C ILE A 6 22.89 28.39 -23.19
N LEU A 7 22.48 27.40 -23.99
CA LEU A 7 22.63 25.99 -23.65
C LEU A 7 24.08 25.60 -23.38
N GLN A 8 25.02 26.02 -24.24
CA GLN A 8 26.45 25.78 -24.05
C GLN A 8 26.95 26.30 -22.70
N GLN A 9 26.50 27.49 -22.28
CA GLN A 9 26.91 28.08 -21.01
C GLN A 9 26.45 27.24 -19.80
N TYR A 10 25.22 26.71 -19.84
CA TYR A 10 24.65 25.95 -18.71
C TYR A 10 25.07 24.48 -18.70
N MET A 11 25.27 23.84 -19.85
CA MET A 11 25.65 22.43 -19.93
C MET A 11 27.15 22.21 -19.68
N GLY A 12 27.96 23.25 -19.83
CA GLY A 12 29.42 23.19 -19.77
C GLY A 12 30.05 22.60 -21.04
N MET A 13 31.32 22.94 -21.27
CA MET A 13 32.05 22.58 -22.49
C MET A 13 32.12 21.07 -22.73
N THR A 14 32.29 20.27 -21.67
CA THR A 14 32.38 18.81 -21.76
C THR A 14 31.13 18.18 -22.33
N ASN A 15 29.94 18.59 -21.85
CA ASN A 15 28.68 18.07 -22.36
C ASN A 15 28.40 18.61 -23.76
N TYR A 16 28.67 19.90 -24.00
CA TYR A 16 28.45 20.50 -25.32
C TYR A 16 29.23 19.75 -26.40
N GLN A 17 30.54 19.54 -26.21
CA GLN A 17 31.38 18.82 -27.16
C GLN A 17 30.96 17.36 -27.35
N ARG A 18 30.47 16.70 -26.29
CA ARG A 18 30.02 15.30 -26.36
C ARG A 18 28.78 15.13 -27.25
N PHE A 19 27.86 16.10 -27.24
CA PHE A 19 26.57 15.99 -27.94
C PHE A 19 26.47 16.90 -29.18
N GLU A 20 27.48 17.72 -29.47
CA GLU A 20 27.58 18.52 -30.69
C GLU A 20 27.72 17.63 -31.92
N SER A 21 26.84 17.87 -32.90
CA SER A 21 26.78 17.17 -34.17
C SER A 21 26.14 18.11 -35.20
N ASN A 22 26.19 17.76 -36.48
CA ASN A 22 25.53 18.53 -37.53
C ASN A 22 24.00 18.69 -37.29
N GLU A 23 23.40 17.79 -36.53
CA GLU A 23 21.97 17.81 -36.16
C GLU A 23 21.66 18.70 -34.95
N THR A 24 22.63 18.95 -34.07
CA THR A 24 22.39 19.58 -32.76
C THR A 24 23.06 20.94 -32.60
N LYS A 25 24.06 21.26 -33.42
CA LYS A 25 24.83 22.51 -33.34
C LYS A 25 23.96 23.77 -33.44
N ASP A 26 23.03 23.76 -34.38
CA ASP A 26 22.09 24.87 -34.62
C ASP A 26 20.65 24.56 -34.16
N ASP A 27 20.43 23.40 -33.54
CA ASP A 27 19.15 23.01 -32.94
C ASP A 27 19.28 22.79 -31.42
N PRO A 28 19.02 23.85 -30.63
CA PRO A 28 18.94 23.80 -29.17
C PRO A 28 18.07 22.68 -28.61
N ARG A 29 16.95 22.38 -29.29
CA ARG A 29 15.99 21.37 -28.84
C ARG A 29 16.55 19.98 -29.09
N ALA A 30 17.14 19.73 -30.24
CA ALA A 30 17.80 18.46 -30.53
C ALA A 30 18.98 18.21 -29.57
N MET A 31 19.76 19.26 -29.27
CA MET A 31 20.82 19.19 -28.25
C MET A 31 20.26 18.81 -26.87
N TRP A 32 19.19 19.49 -26.44
CA TRP A 32 18.53 19.23 -25.16
C TRP A 32 18.02 17.78 -25.07
N LEU A 33 17.37 17.28 -26.13
CA LEU A 33 16.86 15.90 -26.17
C LEU A 33 17.97 14.86 -26.13
N LYS A 34 19.13 15.09 -26.78
CA LYS A 34 20.29 14.19 -26.67
C LYS A 34 20.84 14.18 -25.25
N LEU A 35 20.95 15.34 -24.62
CA LEU A 35 21.43 15.48 -23.25
C LEU A 35 20.48 14.78 -22.26
N GLU A 36 19.19 15.07 -22.36
CA GLU A 36 18.13 14.43 -21.56
C GLU A 36 18.21 12.91 -21.72
N GLY A 37 18.16 12.40 -22.96
CA GLY A 37 18.20 10.97 -23.23
C GLY A 37 19.45 10.25 -22.72
N HIS A 38 20.62 10.91 -22.72
CA HIS A 38 21.86 10.34 -22.19
C HIS A 38 21.86 10.21 -20.66
N TYR A 39 21.31 11.20 -19.96
CA TYR A 39 21.30 11.23 -18.49
C TYR A 39 20.01 10.71 -17.86
N GLN A 40 19.00 10.42 -18.68
CA GLN A 40 17.73 9.85 -18.24
C GLN A 40 17.94 8.46 -17.63
N SER A 41 17.35 8.25 -16.46
CA SER A 41 17.48 6.99 -15.74
C SER A 41 16.45 5.97 -16.23
N ASN A 42 16.80 5.20 -17.26
CA ASN A 42 15.88 4.29 -17.94
C ASN A 42 15.82 2.87 -17.36
N ALA A 43 16.54 2.61 -16.26
CA ALA A 43 16.52 1.29 -15.63
C ALA A 43 15.14 1.00 -15.03
N ILE A 44 14.60 -0.20 -15.29
CA ILE A 44 13.26 -0.63 -14.82
C ILE A 44 13.14 -0.48 -13.30
N ALA A 45 14.19 -0.79 -12.53
CA ALA A 45 14.20 -0.63 -11.08
C ALA A 45 14.02 0.84 -10.65
N ASN A 46 14.61 1.79 -11.37
CA ASN A 46 14.47 3.22 -11.08
C ASN A 46 13.08 3.73 -11.48
N GLN A 47 12.54 3.24 -12.60
CA GLN A 47 11.18 3.52 -13.03
C GLN A 47 10.13 3.01 -12.03
N ALA A 48 10.27 1.76 -11.59
CA ALA A 48 9.42 1.15 -10.58
C ALA A 48 9.46 1.94 -9.27
N LYS A 49 10.65 2.33 -8.80
CA LYS A 49 10.81 3.14 -7.59
C LYS A 49 10.12 4.50 -7.70
N ALA A 50 10.32 5.22 -8.81
CA ALA A 50 9.67 6.52 -9.02
C ALA A 50 8.13 6.38 -9.10
N TYR A 51 7.65 5.33 -9.76
CA TYR A 51 6.22 5.01 -9.86
C TYR A 51 5.60 4.67 -8.50
N ASN A 52 6.25 3.82 -7.71
CA ASN A 52 5.79 3.47 -6.37
C ASN A 52 5.75 4.67 -5.42
N ASN A 53 6.76 5.55 -5.50
CA ASN A 53 6.75 6.80 -4.74
C ASN A 53 5.57 7.71 -5.14
N PHE A 54 5.20 7.73 -6.42
CA PHE A 54 4.02 8.47 -6.90
C PHE A 54 2.72 7.83 -6.39
N LEU A 55 2.56 6.50 -6.47
CA LEU A 55 1.38 5.80 -5.96
C LEU A 55 1.16 6.00 -4.45
N ALA A 56 2.25 6.09 -3.68
CA ALA A 56 2.21 6.36 -2.24
C ALA A 56 1.81 7.81 -1.90
N CYS A 57 1.87 8.74 -2.87
CA CYS A 57 1.51 10.14 -2.66
C CYS A 57 0.00 10.28 -2.48
N LYS A 58 -0.44 10.51 -1.23
CA LYS A 58 -1.85 10.66 -0.85
C LYS A 58 -2.10 11.99 -0.17
N PHE A 59 -3.27 12.59 -0.42
CA PHE A 59 -3.67 13.83 0.25
C PHE A 59 -3.95 13.57 1.74
N LYS A 60 -3.27 14.32 2.62
CA LYS A 60 -3.35 14.16 4.09
C LYS A 60 -4.28 15.15 4.80
N GLY A 61 -5.04 15.95 4.05
CA GLY A 61 -6.16 16.72 4.60
C GLY A 61 -5.84 18.03 5.32
N LYS A 62 -4.66 18.63 5.12
CA LYS A 62 -4.28 19.87 5.84
C LYS A 62 -3.76 21.00 4.98
N ASP A 63 -3.13 20.71 3.84
CA ASP A 63 -2.56 21.74 2.97
C ASP A 63 -2.65 21.28 1.51
N ILE A 64 -3.48 21.97 0.73
CA ILE A 64 -3.67 21.70 -0.69
C ILE A 64 -2.49 22.20 -1.53
N ASN A 65 -1.85 23.31 -1.13
CA ASN A 65 -0.73 23.89 -1.87
C ASN A 65 0.51 22.99 -1.73
N GLN A 66 0.73 22.45 -0.53
CA GLN A 66 1.76 21.45 -0.32
C GLN A 66 1.49 20.20 -1.15
N PHE A 67 0.25 19.72 -1.20
CA PHE A 67 -0.10 18.56 -2.03
C PHE A 67 0.12 18.80 -3.53
N ILE A 68 -0.23 19.99 -4.04
CA ILE A 68 0.04 20.36 -5.45
C ILE A 68 1.56 20.37 -5.71
N THR A 69 2.34 20.91 -4.76
CA THR A 69 3.81 20.94 -4.85
C THR A 69 4.40 19.54 -4.86
N ASP A 70 3.98 18.69 -3.93
CA ASP A 70 4.41 17.30 -3.83
C ASP A 70 4.07 16.54 -5.12
N MET A 71 2.84 16.68 -5.61
CA MET A 71 2.38 16.03 -6.84
C MET A 71 3.18 16.50 -8.06
N THR A 72 3.48 17.79 -8.18
CA THR A 72 4.32 18.34 -9.27
C THR A 72 5.74 17.79 -9.21
N SER A 73 6.29 17.66 -8.00
CA SER A 73 7.61 17.04 -7.77
C SER A 73 7.61 15.56 -8.19
N HIS A 74 6.60 14.79 -7.78
CA HIS A 74 6.48 13.38 -8.19
C HIS A 74 6.31 13.22 -9.71
N ILE A 75 5.50 14.06 -10.37
CA ILE A 75 5.39 14.07 -11.84
C ILE A 75 6.74 14.33 -12.50
N SER A 76 7.51 15.29 -11.98
CA SER A 76 8.86 15.60 -12.48
C SER A 76 9.81 14.39 -12.32
N ASN A 77 9.71 13.67 -11.20
CA ASN A 77 10.49 12.45 -10.97
C ASN A 77 10.11 11.32 -11.94
N LEU A 78 8.82 11.17 -12.32
CA LEU A 78 8.39 10.21 -13.34
C LEU A 78 8.99 10.54 -14.71
N ASN A 79 8.97 11.82 -15.10
CA ASN A 79 9.57 12.25 -16.36
C ASN A 79 11.10 12.01 -16.38
N ALA A 80 11.79 12.24 -15.26
CA ALA A 80 13.25 12.04 -15.14
C ALA A 80 13.71 10.58 -15.33
N VAL A 81 12.81 9.62 -15.10
CA VAL A 81 13.04 8.19 -15.38
C VAL A 81 12.48 7.73 -16.72
N GLY A 82 12.02 8.67 -17.56
CA GLY A 82 11.54 8.40 -18.91
C GLY A 82 10.07 7.98 -19.02
N LEU A 83 9.30 8.05 -17.94
CA LEU A 83 7.87 7.75 -17.99
C LEU A 83 7.13 8.96 -18.55
N LYS A 84 6.46 8.76 -19.69
CA LYS A 84 5.69 9.81 -20.37
C LYS A 84 4.23 9.75 -19.93
N ILE A 85 3.75 10.83 -19.34
CA ILE A 85 2.34 10.99 -18.94
C ILE A 85 1.60 11.69 -20.09
N GLY A 86 0.59 11.04 -20.65
CA GLY A 86 -0.22 11.59 -21.73
C GLY A 86 -1.21 10.58 -22.27
N ILE A 87 -1.99 11.00 -23.27
CA ILE A 87 -2.87 10.09 -24.01
C ILE A 87 -1.99 9.24 -24.94
N PRO A 88 -1.89 7.91 -24.74
CA PRO A 88 -1.05 7.07 -25.58
C PRO A 88 -1.60 7.03 -27.01
N ARG A 89 -0.72 7.14 -28.02
CA ARG A 89 -1.10 6.88 -29.42
C ARG A 89 -1.11 5.37 -29.72
N ASP A 90 -0.23 4.63 -29.05
CA ASP A 90 -0.14 3.18 -29.08
C ASP A 90 -0.35 2.66 -27.64
N PHE A 91 -1.33 1.78 -27.45
CA PHE A 91 -1.81 1.36 -26.13
C PHE A 91 -0.97 0.19 -25.61
N GLN A 92 0.12 0.49 -24.90
CA GLN A 92 0.92 -0.51 -24.19
C GLN A 92 1.28 0.02 -22.80
N ILE A 93 0.67 -0.55 -21.76
CA ILE A 93 1.06 -0.28 -20.37
C ILE A 93 2.25 -1.17 -20.06
N HIS A 94 3.32 -0.60 -19.50
CA HIS A 94 4.48 -1.38 -19.11
C HIS A 94 4.10 -2.38 -18.02
N GLU A 95 4.22 -3.68 -18.31
CA GLU A 95 3.71 -4.76 -17.46
C GLU A 95 4.25 -4.67 -16.02
N ASN A 96 5.56 -4.46 -15.84
CA ASN A 96 6.14 -4.25 -14.51
C ASN A 96 5.42 -3.16 -13.70
N LEU A 97 5.19 -1.98 -14.29
CA LEU A 97 4.53 -0.87 -13.61
C LEU A 97 3.05 -1.19 -13.30
N PHE A 98 2.39 -1.90 -14.20
CA PHE A 98 1.05 -2.39 -13.95
C PHE A 98 1.03 -3.34 -12.75
N CYS A 99 1.98 -4.29 -12.68
CA CYS A 99 2.13 -5.20 -11.55
C CYS A 99 2.42 -4.47 -10.23
N GLU A 100 3.24 -3.40 -10.23
CA GLU A 100 3.43 -2.55 -9.05
C GLU A 100 2.10 -1.97 -8.53
N SER A 101 1.20 -1.56 -9.44
CA SER A 101 -0.13 -1.07 -9.05
C SER A 101 -1.05 -2.15 -8.46
N ILE A 102 -0.78 -3.43 -8.77
CA ILE A 102 -1.46 -4.58 -8.17
C ILE A 102 -0.90 -4.83 -6.77
N LEU A 103 0.41 -4.66 -6.57
CA LEU A 103 1.05 -4.83 -5.26
C LEU A 103 0.47 -3.90 -4.19
N ASP A 104 0.11 -2.66 -4.52
CA ASP A 104 -0.54 -1.73 -3.57
C ASP A 104 -1.94 -2.20 -3.13
N LYS A 105 -2.55 -3.15 -3.85
CA LYS A 105 -3.85 -3.74 -3.51
C LYS A 105 -3.73 -4.96 -2.59
N ILE A 106 -2.52 -5.49 -2.40
CA ILE A 106 -2.29 -6.64 -1.54
C ILE A 106 -2.32 -6.17 -0.08
N PRO A 107 -3.16 -6.75 0.79
CA PRO A 107 -3.23 -6.37 2.19
C PRO A 107 -1.89 -6.54 2.90
N LEU A 108 -1.60 -5.65 3.85
CA LEU A 108 -0.41 -5.75 4.71
C LEU A 108 -0.36 -7.06 5.50
N SER A 109 -1.49 -7.74 5.74
CA SER A 109 -1.47 -9.09 6.36
C SER A 109 -0.69 -10.12 5.55
N LEU A 110 -0.40 -9.84 4.28
CA LEU A 110 0.34 -10.70 3.36
C LEU A 110 1.77 -10.17 3.10
N VAL A 111 2.41 -9.45 4.04
CA VAL A 111 3.76 -8.85 3.87
C VAL A 111 4.77 -9.80 3.22
N HIS A 112 4.85 -11.06 3.66
CA HIS A 112 5.82 -12.02 3.09
C HIS A 112 5.61 -12.29 1.59
N THR A 113 4.37 -12.26 1.12
CA THR A 113 4.02 -12.34 -0.32
C THR A 113 4.61 -11.14 -1.06
N TRP A 114 4.48 -9.97 -0.44
CA TRP A 114 4.96 -8.70 -0.96
C TRP A 114 6.49 -8.67 -1.06
N GLU A 115 7.19 -9.13 -0.02
CA GLU A 115 8.65 -9.23 0.03
C GLU A 115 9.20 -10.17 -1.06
N VAL A 116 8.59 -11.34 -1.23
CA VAL A 116 9.01 -12.30 -2.26
C VAL A 116 8.80 -11.71 -3.66
N LEU A 117 7.70 -10.99 -3.89
CA LEU A 117 7.44 -10.36 -5.19
C LEU A 117 8.47 -9.27 -5.52
N ILE A 118 8.85 -8.44 -4.53
CA ILE A 118 9.86 -7.38 -4.72
C ILE A 118 11.26 -7.94 -4.98
N GLN A 119 11.65 -9.02 -4.31
CA GLN A 119 12.94 -9.68 -4.56
C GLN A 119 13.04 -10.27 -5.98
N ASN A 120 11.89 -10.42 -6.65
CA ASN A 120 11.77 -11.06 -7.94
C ASN A 120 11.59 -10.07 -9.10
N CYS A 121 11.91 -8.77 -8.95
CA CYS A 121 11.80 -7.83 -10.07
C CYS A 121 12.70 -8.20 -11.29
N PRO A 122 12.26 -7.94 -12.54
CA PRO A 122 11.03 -7.26 -12.92
C PRO A 122 9.78 -8.14 -12.78
N LEU A 123 8.68 -7.52 -12.37
CA LEU A 123 7.37 -8.14 -12.20
C LEU A 123 6.71 -8.38 -13.56
N THR A 124 6.02 -9.50 -13.66
CA THR A 124 5.13 -9.87 -14.77
C THR A 124 3.82 -10.40 -14.22
N ILE A 125 2.74 -10.29 -14.99
CA ILE A 125 1.40 -10.72 -14.61
C ILE A 125 1.42 -12.20 -14.22
N ASP A 126 2.09 -13.03 -15.02
CA ASP A 126 2.23 -14.46 -14.77
C ASP A 126 2.91 -14.75 -13.43
N ARG A 127 3.95 -13.99 -13.07
CA ARG A 127 4.66 -14.20 -11.79
C ARG A 127 3.82 -13.78 -10.60
N VAL A 128 3.10 -12.66 -10.71
CA VAL A 128 2.16 -12.22 -9.67
C VAL A 128 1.06 -13.27 -9.50
N ASN A 129 0.44 -13.71 -10.59
CA ASN A 129 -0.63 -14.72 -10.56
C ASN A 129 -0.16 -16.06 -9.98
N ASN A 130 0.93 -16.64 -10.50
CA ASN A 130 1.46 -17.91 -10.01
C ASN A 130 1.72 -17.87 -8.49
N LEU A 131 2.29 -16.76 -7.99
CA LEU A 131 2.61 -16.64 -6.57
C LEU A 131 1.35 -16.48 -5.71
N LEU A 132 0.35 -15.72 -6.17
CA LEU A 132 -0.94 -15.60 -5.50
C LEU A 132 -1.73 -16.92 -5.52
N GLU A 133 -1.70 -17.65 -6.63
CA GLU A 133 -2.35 -18.96 -6.77
C GLU A 133 -1.74 -20.00 -5.85
N ASN A 134 -0.41 -20.06 -5.75
CA ASN A 134 0.28 -20.96 -4.82
C ASN A 134 -0.04 -20.67 -3.36
N ARG A 135 -0.48 -19.45 -3.03
CA ARG A 135 -0.85 -19.04 -1.66
C ARG A 135 -2.33 -19.25 -1.34
N ARG A 136 -3.17 -19.44 -2.36
CA ARG A 136 -4.61 -19.71 -2.23
C ARG A 136 -4.95 -20.93 -1.33
N PRO A 137 -4.19 -22.04 -1.30
CA PRO A 137 -4.49 -23.18 -0.44
C PRO A 137 -4.32 -22.87 1.07
N ASP A 138 -3.36 -22.02 1.42
CA ASP A 138 -3.06 -21.67 2.81
C ASP A 138 -4.06 -20.65 3.40
N ASP A 139 -4.90 -20.05 2.56
CA ASP A 139 -5.66 -18.83 2.89
C ASP A 139 -7.16 -19.04 3.21
N SER A 140 -7.58 -20.29 3.42
CA SER A 140 -8.94 -20.62 3.89
C SER A 140 -9.28 -20.08 5.29
N THR A 141 -8.40 -19.27 5.90
CA THR A 141 -8.55 -18.66 7.22
C THR A 141 -8.51 -17.12 7.26
N ILE A 142 -8.21 -16.41 6.17
CA ILE A 142 -8.15 -14.93 6.20
C ILE A 142 -9.50 -14.30 5.82
N LYS A 143 -10.32 -14.07 6.84
CA LYS A 143 -11.37 -13.04 6.77
C LYS A 143 -10.69 -11.67 6.75
N VAL A 144 -10.51 -11.10 5.56
CA VAL A 144 -10.04 -9.72 5.39
C VAL A 144 -11.00 -8.79 6.12
N LYS A 145 -10.62 -8.33 7.32
CA LYS A 145 -11.23 -7.17 7.96
C LYS A 145 -10.68 -5.95 7.24
N THR A 146 -11.51 -5.31 6.45
CA THR A 146 -11.24 -3.99 5.89
C THR A 146 -10.94 -3.03 7.05
N GLU A 147 -9.70 -2.55 7.12
CA GLU A 147 -9.30 -1.51 8.06
C GLU A 147 -9.81 -0.17 7.54
N GLU A 148 -10.99 0.21 8.02
CA GLU A 148 -11.38 1.61 8.07
C GLU A 148 -11.68 1.97 9.53
N SER A 149 -11.17 3.14 9.93
CA SER A 149 -11.44 3.86 11.17
C SER A 149 -10.47 3.64 12.34
N ALA A 150 -9.50 4.56 12.40
CA ALA A 150 -8.89 4.99 13.65
C ALA A 150 -9.99 5.46 14.65
N MET A 151 -9.87 4.98 15.89
CA MET A 151 -10.46 5.45 17.15
C MET A 151 -11.77 6.26 17.12
N LYS A 152 -12.89 5.57 17.38
CA LYS A 152 -13.87 6.01 18.38
C LYS A 152 -14.64 4.80 18.90
N VAL A 153 -14.48 4.52 20.20
CA VAL A 153 -15.29 3.55 20.94
C VAL A 153 -16.74 4.06 20.90
N LEU A 154 -17.57 3.43 20.08
CA LEU A 154 -19.02 3.44 20.20
C LEU A 154 -19.50 2.00 20.07
N PHE A 155 -20.01 1.48 21.18
CA PHE A 155 -20.75 0.23 21.22
C PHE A 155 -22.00 0.36 20.35
N VAL A 156 -22.08 -0.35 19.21
CA VAL A 156 -23.33 -0.62 18.49
C VAL A 156 -23.24 -2.05 17.90
N PRO A 157 -24.30 -2.86 18.02
CA PRO A 157 -24.19 -4.31 18.12
C PRO A 157 -24.08 -4.99 16.76
N LEU A 158 -23.21 -6.00 16.69
CA LEU A 158 -23.22 -6.98 15.61
C LEU A 158 -24.57 -7.71 15.66
N LYS A 159 -25.38 -7.58 14.60
CA LYS A 159 -26.42 -8.57 14.28
C LYS A 159 -25.73 -9.89 13.93
N SER A 160 -25.21 -10.56 14.96
CA SER A 160 -24.97 -11.98 14.96
C SER A 160 -26.35 -12.62 14.80
N SER A 161 -26.55 -13.33 13.69
CA SER A 161 -27.41 -14.51 13.72
C SER A 161 -26.93 -15.33 14.91
N GLN A 162 -27.70 -15.29 16.00
CA GLN A 162 -27.34 -15.80 17.31
C GLN A 162 -27.26 -17.33 17.25
N MET A 163 -26.14 -17.87 16.75
CA MET A 163 -25.75 -19.23 17.07
C MET A 163 -25.46 -19.22 18.57
N LYS A 164 -26.43 -19.68 19.33
CA LYS A 164 -26.36 -19.85 20.79
C LYS A 164 -26.34 -21.35 21.06
N CYS A 165 -25.64 -21.73 22.11
CA CYS A 165 -25.90 -23.01 22.76
C CYS A 165 -27.30 -22.93 23.36
N SER A 166 -28.10 -23.97 23.18
CA SER A 166 -29.46 -24.06 23.71
C SER A 166 -29.75 -25.50 24.12
N ASN A 167 -30.72 -25.67 25.02
CA ASN A 167 -31.20 -26.98 25.49
C ASN A 167 -30.10 -27.89 26.07
N GLY A 168 -29.10 -27.32 26.75
CA GLY A 168 -28.02 -28.12 27.33
C GLY A 168 -27.07 -28.76 26.30
N GLN A 169 -27.02 -28.23 25.07
CA GLN A 169 -26.09 -28.70 24.03
C GLN A 169 -25.16 -27.57 23.57
N HIS A 170 -23.88 -27.91 23.41
CA HIS A 170 -22.90 -27.01 22.84
C HIS A 170 -23.02 -26.98 21.32
N ASN A 171 -23.11 -25.78 20.75
CA ASN A 171 -23.08 -25.58 19.31
C ASN A 171 -21.63 -25.30 18.88
N PRO A 172 -20.98 -26.15 18.06
CA PRO A 172 -19.59 -25.96 17.64
C PRO A 172 -19.32 -24.65 16.88
N GLY A 173 -20.37 -23.97 16.39
CA GLY A 173 -20.28 -22.68 15.71
C GLY A 173 -20.20 -21.45 16.64
N VAL A 174 -20.21 -21.65 17.96
CA VAL A 174 -20.09 -20.56 18.95
C VAL A 174 -18.64 -20.24 19.28
N SER A 175 -18.40 -19.03 19.77
CA SER A 175 -17.05 -18.50 20.02
C SER A 175 -16.36 -19.03 21.29
N HIS A 176 -16.95 -20.00 22.00
CA HIS A 176 -16.38 -20.57 23.24
C HIS A 176 -16.15 -22.07 23.06
N LEU A 177 -15.18 -22.65 23.77
CA LEU A 177 -14.98 -24.11 23.76
C LEU A 177 -16.09 -24.83 24.54
N GLU A 178 -16.35 -26.08 24.20
CA GLU A 178 -17.33 -26.95 24.87
C GLU A 178 -17.12 -27.01 26.39
N SER A 179 -15.86 -27.09 26.84
CA SER A 179 -15.48 -27.11 28.26
C SER A 179 -15.84 -25.83 29.04
N GLN A 180 -16.13 -24.74 28.32
CA GLN A 180 -16.51 -23.44 28.88
C GLN A 180 -17.98 -23.10 28.59
N CYS A 181 -18.76 -24.07 28.09
CA CYS A 181 -20.16 -23.85 27.75
C CYS A 181 -21.04 -23.86 29.00
N PHE A 182 -21.68 -22.73 29.29
CA PHE A 182 -22.56 -22.60 30.45
C PHE A 182 -23.91 -23.31 30.32
N GLU A 183 -24.30 -23.74 29.12
CA GLU A 183 -25.45 -24.64 28.93
C GLU A 183 -25.10 -26.09 29.29
N LEU A 184 -23.85 -26.52 29.05
CA LEU A 184 -23.36 -27.84 29.47
C LEU A 184 -22.98 -27.88 30.95
N TYR A 185 -22.44 -26.77 31.48
CA TYR A 185 -21.90 -26.67 32.83
C TYR A 185 -22.49 -25.47 33.60
N PRO A 186 -23.78 -25.50 34.00
CA PRO A 186 -24.44 -24.41 34.73
C PRO A 186 -23.77 -24.06 36.06
N GLU A 187 -23.11 -25.03 36.70
CA GLU A 187 -22.38 -24.84 37.95
C GLU A 187 -21.14 -23.95 37.78
N GLN A 188 -20.49 -23.99 36.60
CA GLN A 188 -19.38 -23.09 36.29
C GLN A 188 -19.87 -21.65 36.12
N LYS A 189 -21.04 -21.46 35.49
CA LYS A 189 -21.69 -20.15 35.35
C LYS A 189 -21.94 -19.52 36.72
N ALA A 190 -22.55 -20.27 37.64
CA ALA A 190 -22.82 -19.82 39.01
C ALA A 190 -21.51 -19.46 39.76
N ARG A 191 -20.42 -20.20 39.53
CA ARG A 191 -19.11 -19.90 40.14
C ARG A 191 -18.50 -18.60 39.61
N VAL A 192 -18.61 -18.35 38.31
CA VAL A 192 -18.11 -17.13 37.65
C VAL A 192 -18.91 -15.91 38.07
N GLU A 193 -20.24 -16.03 38.15
CA GLU A 193 -21.12 -14.94 38.61
C GLU A 193 -20.83 -14.54 40.06
N LYS A 194 -20.63 -15.51 40.96
CA LYS A 194 -20.20 -15.25 42.35
C LYS A 194 -18.85 -14.51 42.41
N ARG A 195 -17.88 -14.87 41.56
CA ARG A 195 -16.58 -14.18 41.49
C ARG A 195 -16.72 -12.74 40.97
N ARG A 196 -17.54 -12.52 39.93
CA ARG A 196 -17.81 -11.18 39.39
C ARG A 196 -18.52 -10.28 40.41
N ALA A 197 -19.51 -10.83 41.12
CA ALA A 197 -20.20 -10.11 42.19
C ALA A 197 -19.25 -9.72 43.34
N LYS A 198 -18.29 -10.57 43.68
CA LYS A 198 -17.25 -10.26 44.67
C LYS A 198 -16.32 -9.14 44.18
N ALA A 199 -15.82 -9.23 42.95
CA ALA A 199 -14.91 -8.24 42.36
C ALA A 199 -15.56 -6.84 42.22
N ASN A 200 -16.83 -6.78 41.81
CA ASN A 200 -17.56 -5.51 41.70
C ASN A 200 -17.80 -4.84 43.06
N LYS A 201 -17.96 -5.63 44.14
CA LYS A 201 -18.06 -5.09 45.51
C LYS A 201 -16.72 -4.53 45.99
N THR A 202 -15.60 -5.17 45.68
CA THR A 202 -14.26 -4.65 46.02
C THR A 202 -13.95 -3.37 45.26
N ALA A 203 -14.25 -3.31 43.96
CA ALA A 203 -14.02 -2.12 43.12
C ALA A 203 -14.93 -0.92 43.47
N ALA A 204 -16.07 -1.17 44.12
CA ALA A 204 -16.95 -0.13 44.63
C ALA A 204 -16.46 0.43 45.99
N ALA A 205 -15.89 -0.41 46.86
CA ALA A 205 -15.31 0.01 48.14
C ALA A 205 -14.00 0.82 47.96
N ASP A 206 -13.21 0.51 46.93
CA ASP A 206 -11.95 1.21 46.61
C ASP A 206 -12.17 2.61 45.99
N LYS A 207 -13.42 2.93 45.60
CA LYS A 207 -13.81 4.23 45.05
C LYS A 207 -14.46 5.17 46.06
N SER A 208 -14.65 4.74 47.31
CA SER A 208 -15.27 5.54 48.38
C SER A 208 -14.27 6.16 49.38
N ASP A 209 -12.96 5.94 49.20
CA ASP A 209 -11.87 6.47 50.06
C ASP A 209 -10.95 7.48 49.33
N VAL A 210 -11.46 8.22 48.33
CA VAL A 210 -10.77 9.38 47.71
C VAL A 210 -11.66 10.62 47.79
#